data_AF-A0A6H0XPR8-F1
#
_entry.id   AF-A0A6H0XPR8-F1
#
_cell.length_a   1.000
_cell.length_b   1.000
_cell.length_c   1.000
_cell.angle_alpha   90.00
_cell.angle_beta   90.00
_cell.angle_gamma   90.00
#
_symmetry.space_group_name_H-M   'P 1'
#
loop_
_entity.id
_entity.type
_entity.pdbx_description
1 polymer ?
#
loop_
_entity_poly.entity_id
_entity_poly.type
_entity_poly.pdbx_seq_one_letter_code
_entity_poly.pdbx_strand_id
1 'polypeptide(L)'
;MVLSITPFLVKQNHLIKFLNGAALLVLCLLLPCYTFGDASSDYYNSGPVFAMLLWYIDFVLCTPREGDGAPAFQGKRWEALTIYQRLAWAFRLMLPTQRGIGWNWQIKDVPPGHSNAWQHAQWAIFYYAQSVVMLIILGASLEGQGLLANAIVGWSGAIWVWDRLNCAYSVVAALTIALRICEPWEWPPLMGSLKDAWTVRRMWSAVYHQSMRRMLSQPALRLTRLLGIRKGSTFSGSAQLFISFGISCFFHQYQMFTTRHSVMHEFSFFMLQPLAITLEDAVLKWTGGAGPRSHAIGYAWIVLWFSISLPIYITDLTATGIVTDWVFGAQPLELGVHIVTRWR
;
A
#
# COMPACT_ATOMS: atom_id res chain seq x y z
N MET A 1 -11.81 7.79 -12.02
CA MET A 1 -11.05 9.06 -11.89
C MET A 1 -11.94 10.31 -11.95
N VAL A 2 -12.79 10.50 -12.98
CA VAL A 2 -13.64 11.72 -13.05
C VAL A 2 -14.55 11.84 -11.82
N LEU A 3 -15.32 10.80 -11.50
CA LEU A 3 -16.26 10.79 -10.35
C LEU A 3 -15.59 11.09 -8.99
N SER A 4 -14.30 10.80 -8.85
CA SER A 4 -13.55 11.05 -7.62
C SER A 4 -12.94 12.46 -7.54
N ILE A 5 -12.75 13.13 -8.68
CA ILE A 5 -12.20 14.51 -8.77
C ILE A 5 -13.32 15.55 -8.81
N THR A 6 -14.42 15.28 -9.51
CA THR A 6 -15.56 16.21 -9.69
C THR A 6 -16.06 16.83 -8.39
N PRO A 7 -16.07 16.13 -7.23
CA PRO A 7 -16.44 16.75 -5.98
C PRO A 7 -15.64 18.01 -5.63
N PHE A 8 -14.38 18.10 -6.04
CA PHE A 8 -13.46 19.19 -5.70
C PHE A 8 -13.39 20.30 -6.75
N LEU A 9 -14.07 20.15 -7.89
CA LEU A 9 -14.10 21.15 -8.95
C LEU A 9 -15.28 22.11 -8.81
N VAL A 10 -16.43 21.57 -8.38
CA VAL A 10 -17.69 22.31 -8.27
C VAL A 10 -18.34 22.06 -6.91
N LYS A 11 -19.13 23.04 -6.44
CA LYS A 11 -19.88 22.90 -5.19
C LYS A 11 -20.93 21.80 -5.35
N GLN A 12 -20.79 20.73 -4.58
CA GLN A 12 -21.70 19.59 -4.62
C GLN A 12 -22.80 19.71 -3.57
N ASN A 13 -24.05 19.54 -3.97
CA ASN A 13 -25.15 19.32 -3.02
C ASN A 13 -25.12 17.88 -2.48
N HIS A 14 -25.93 17.59 -1.46
CA HIS A 14 -25.97 16.26 -0.82
C HIS A 14 -26.37 15.16 -1.81
N LEU A 15 -27.29 15.45 -2.74
CA LEU A 15 -27.74 14.50 -3.74
C LEU A 15 -26.59 14.07 -4.68
N ILE A 16 -25.83 15.00 -5.23
CA ILE A 16 -24.72 14.66 -6.14
C ILE A 16 -23.62 13.90 -5.40
N LYS A 17 -23.35 14.22 -4.13
CA LYS A 17 -22.41 13.42 -3.31
C LYS A 17 -22.89 11.98 -3.18
N PHE A 18 -24.17 11.80 -2.85
CA PHE A 18 -24.75 10.47 -2.72
C PHE A 18 -24.71 9.69 -4.04
N LEU A 19 -25.15 10.31 -5.16
CA LEU A 19 -25.16 9.68 -6.48
C LEU A 19 -23.76 9.30 -6.96
N ASN A 20 -22.76 10.18 -6.78
CA ASN A 20 -21.37 9.87 -7.14
C ASN A 20 -20.79 8.73 -6.29
N GLY A 21 -21.07 8.72 -4.98
CA GLY A 21 -20.69 7.63 -4.09
C GLY A 21 -21.34 6.30 -4.47
N ALA A 22 -22.64 6.32 -4.78
CA ALA A 22 -23.38 5.15 -5.25
C ALA A 22 -22.84 4.64 -6.59
N ALA A 23 -22.53 5.54 -7.54
CA ALA A 23 -21.94 5.17 -8.81
C ALA A 23 -20.55 4.53 -8.64
N LEU A 24 -19.69 5.06 -7.77
CA LEU A 24 -18.39 4.45 -7.45
C LEU A 24 -18.56 3.07 -6.81
N LEU A 25 -19.54 2.90 -5.92
CA LEU A 25 -19.84 1.62 -5.30
C LEU A 25 -20.32 0.60 -6.35
N VAL A 26 -21.24 0.99 -7.23
CA VAL A 26 -21.71 0.14 -8.33
C VAL A 26 -20.56 -0.25 -9.24
N LEU A 27 -19.66 0.67 -9.61
CA LEU A 27 -18.47 0.35 -10.39
C LEU A 27 -17.56 -0.67 -9.68
N CYS A 28 -17.37 -0.56 -8.37
CA CYS A 28 -16.62 -1.56 -7.61
C CYS A 28 -17.32 -2.92 -7.61
N LEU A 29 -18.64 -2.95 -7.40
CA LEU A 29 -19.40 -4.21 -7.38
C LEU A 29 -19.47 -4.90 -8.75
N LEU A 30 -19.45 -4.12 -9.83
CA LEU A 30 -19.48 -4.62 -11.19
C LEU A 30 -18.09 -5.01 -11.72
N LEU A 31 -17.00 -4.50 -11.13
CA LEU A 31 -15.66 -4.72 -11.66
C LEU A 31 -15.27 -6.20 -11.81
N PRO A 32 -15.62 -7.12 -10.88
CA PRO A 32 -15.36 -8.56 -11.06
C PRO A 32 -16.04 -9.17 -12.30
N CYS A 33 -17.06 -8.51 -12.86
CA CYS A 33 -17.71 -8.92 -14.10
C CYS A 33 -16.94 -8.51 -15.36
N TYR A 34 -15.95 -7.61 -15.24
CA TYR A 34 -15.14 -7.10 -16.34
C TYR A 34 -13.67 -7.47 -16.12
N THR A 35 -13.17 -8.37 -16.96
CA THR A 35 -11.79 -8.87 -16.90
C THR A 35 -10.97 -8.31 -18.07
N PHE A 36 -9.70 -8.04 -17.82
CA PHE A 36 -8.67 -7.74 -18.81
C PHE A 36 -8.17 -8.98 -19.56
N GLY A 37 -8.59 -10.18 -19.12
CA GLY A 37 -8.22 -11.46 -19.73
C GLY A 37 -7.00 -12.13 -19.07
N ASP A 38 -6.37 -11.48 -18.10
CA ASP A 38 -5.28 -12.06 -17.31
C ASP A 38 -5.37 -11.66 -15.82
N ALA A 39 -4.99 -12.58 -14.94
CA ALA A 39 -5.14 -12.42 -13.50
C ALA A 39 -4.30 -11.26 -12.93
N SER A 40 -3.13 -10.99 -13.51
CA SER A 40 -2.26 -9.90 -13.04
C SER A 40 -2.90 -8.54 -13.29
N SER A 41 -3.37 -8.30 -14.52
CA SER A 41 -4.07 -7.08 -14.88
C SER A 41 -5.35 -6.92 -14.07
N ASP A 42 -6.14 -7.97 -13.89
CA ASP A 42 -7.36 -7.92 -13.07
C ASP A 42 -7.07 -7.52 -11.62
N TYR A 43 -6.05 -8.13 -11.02
CA TYR A 43 -5.63 -7.86 -9.64
C TYR A 43 -5.11 -6.43 -9.45
N TYR A 44 -4.20 -5.97 -10.31
CA TYR A 44 -3.56 -4.66 -10.13
C TYR A 44 -4.44 -3.49 -10.57
N ASN A 45 -5.28 -3.66 -11.59
CA ASN A 45 -6.17 -2.58 -12.05
C ASN A 45 -7.42 -2.42 -11.18
N SER A 46 -7.80 -3.43 -10.39
CA SER A 46 -8.91 -3.31 -9.45
C SER A 46 -8.59 -2.48 -8.20
N GLY A 47 -7.34 -2.50 -7.75
CA GLY A 47 -6.87 -1.73 -6.59
C GLY A 47 -7.16 -0.23 -6.68
N PRO A 48 -6.76 0.49 -7.75
CA PRO A 48 -7.06 1.91 -7.92
C PRO A 48 -8.55 2.25 -7.88
N VAL A 49 -9.43 1.40 -8.41
CA VAL A 49 -10.89 1.63 -8.40
C VAL A 49 -11.43 1.58 -6.97
N PHE A 50 -11.04 0.56 -6.21
CA PHE A 50 -11.45 0.43 -4.81
C PHE A 50 -10.81 1.52 -3.93
N ALA A 51 -9.54 1.87 -4.17
CA ALA A 51 -8.87 3.00 -3.53
C ALA A 51 -9.61 4.32 -3.77
N MET A 52 -10.14 4.55 -4.98
CA MET A 52 -10.95 5.74 -5.29
C MET A 52 -12.24 5.79 -4.46
N LEU A 53 -12.89 4.65 -4.20
CA LEU A 53 -14.06 4.58 -3.32
C LEU A 53 -13.70 4.93 -1.88
N LEU A 54 -12.62 4.34 -1.33
CA LEU A 54 -12.14 4.66 0.02
C LEU A 54 -11.75 6.14 0.17
N TRP A 55 -11.09 6.69 -0.85
CA TRP A 55 -10.76 8.10 -0.93
C TRP A 55 -11.99 9.00 -0.96
N TYR A 56 -12.98 8.63 -1.76
CA TYR A 56 -14.25 9.35 -1.84
C TYR A 56 -14.94 9.41 -0.48
N ILE A 57 -15.02 8.27 0.21
CA ILE A 57 -15.59 8.19 1.56
C ILE A 57 -14.80 9.10 2.51
N ASP A 58 -13.46 9.02 2.52
CA ASP A 58 -12.65 9.80 3.45
C ASP A 58 -12.79 11.31 3.21
N PHE A 59 -12.57 11.79 1.99
CA PHE A 59 -12.44 13.24 1.73
C PHE A 59 -13.74 13.94 1.33
N VAL A 60 -14.69 13.22 0.74
CA VAL A 60 -15.96 13.82 0.27
C VAL A 60 -17.07 13.66 1.30
N LEU A 61 -17.12 12.52 1.99
CA LEU A 61 -18.18 12.21 2.95
C LEU A 61 -17.76 12.49 4.40
N CYS A 62 -16.56 12.08 4.82
CA CYS A 62 -16.17 12.13 6.23
C CYS A 62 -15.34 13.36 6.61
N THR A 63 -14.57 13.94 5.69
CA THR A 63 -13.72 15.10 5.99
C THR A 63 -14.52 16.39 5.81
N PRO A 64 -14.47 17.32 6.79
CA PRO A 64 -15.10 18.63 6.64
C PRO A 64 -14.63 19.35 5.37
N ARG A 65 -15.53 20.06 4.69
CA ARG A 65 -15.17 20.84 3.49
C ARG A 65 -14.73 22.26 3.81
N GLU A 66 -15.21 22.79 4.92
CA GLU A 66 -14.98 24.16 5.37
C GLU A 66 -14.42 24.14 6.81
N GLY A 67 -13.79 25.25 7.22
CA GLY A 67 -13.17 25.38 8.53
C GLY A 67 -11.82 24.67 8.66
N ASP A 68 -11.31 24.59 9.90
CA ASP A 68 -9.92 24.18 10.17
C ASP A 68 -9.63 22.71 9.85
N GLY A 69 -10.67 21.88 9.77
CA GLY A 69 -10.58 20.47 9.37
C GLY A 69 -10.55 20.23 7.86
N ALA A 70 -10.74 21.27 7.04
CA ALA A 70 -10.75 21.14 5.58
C ALA A 70 -9.35 20.88 5.02
N PRO A 71 -9.20 20.02 3.98
CA PRO A 71 -7.90 19.83 3.33
C PRO A 71 -7.36 21.15 2.80
N ALA A 72 -6.13 21.47 3.17
CA ALA A 72 -5.42 22.65 2.68
C ALA A 72 -4.03 22.23 2.22
N PHE A 73 -3.68 22.56 0.98
CA PHE A 73 -2.38 22.30 0.40
C PHE A 73 -1.55 23.58 0.46
N GLN A 74 -0.42 23.54 1.18
CA GLN A 74 0.41 24.72 1.46
C GLN A 74 -0.42 25.91 1.98
N GLY A 75 -1.36 25.65 2.88
CA GLY A 75 -2.28 26.64 3.44
C GLY A 75 -3.42 27.10 2.50
N LYS A 76 -3.42 26.70 1.23
CA LYS A 76 -4.47 27.04 0.26
C LYS A 76 -5.56 25.97 0.21
N ARG A 77 -6.79 26.41 0.44
CA ARG A 77 -8.01 25.59 0.26
C ARG A 77 -8.57 25.78 -1.15
N TRP A 78 -9.35 24.80 -1.62
CA TRP A 78 -9.88 24.77 -2.99
C TRP A 78 -10.78 25.98 -3.33
N GLU A 79 -11.42 26.60 -2.33
CA GLU A 79 -12.29 27.76 -2.49
C GLU A 79 -11.54 28.98 -3.03
N ALA A 80 -10.30 29.17 -2.57
CA ALA A 80 -9.43 30.30 -2.95
C ALA A 80 -8.78 30.14 -4.33
N LEU A 81 -9.05 29.03 -5.04
CA LEU A 81 -8.39 28.65 -6.28
C LEU A 81 -9.28 28.85 -7.50
N THR A 82 -8.66 29.19 -8.63
CA THR A 82 -9.31 29.17 -9.95
C THR A 82 -9.65 27.74 -10.38
N ILE A 83 -10.50 27.55 -11.39
CA ILE A 83 -10.89 26.20 -11.84
C ILE A 83 -9.70 25.35 -12.29
N TYR A 84 -8.70 25.95 -12.95
CA TYR A 84 -7.46 25.27 -13.35
C TYR A 84 -6.61 24.88 -12.15
N GLN A 85 -6.51 25.77 -11.16
CA GLN A 85 -5.80 25.48 -9.91
C GLN A 85 -6.54 24.41 -9.08
N ARG A 86 -7.87 24.34 -9.14
CA ARG A 86 -8.67 23.28 -8.50
C ARG A 86 -8.41 21.92 -9.13
N LEU A 87 -8.27 21.85 -10.46
CA LEU A 87 -7.87 20.61 -11.14
C LEU A 87 -6.51 20.12 -10.63
N ALA A 88 -5.51 21.00 -10.59
CA ALA A 88 -4.18 20.67 -10.08
C ALA A 88 -4.20 20.31 -8.57
N TRP A 89 -5.01 21.00 -7.78
CA TRP A 89 -5.20 20.73 -6.35
C TRP A 89 -5.88 19.37 -6.11
N ALA A 90 -6.91 19.04 -6.89
CA ALA A 90 -7.62 17.78 -6.78
C ALA A 90 -6.79 16.61 -7.31
N PHE A 91 -6.04 16.81 -8.40
CA PHE A 91 -5.05 15.86 -8.89
C PHE A 91 -4.01 15.55 -7.82
N ARG A 92 -3.44 16.60 -7.19
CA ARG A 92 -2.52 16.44 -6.05
C ARG A 92 -3.19 15.62 -4.97
N LEU A 93 -4.41 15.98 -4.57
CA LEU A 93 -5.15 15.25 -3.54
C LEU A 93 -5.32 13.76 -3.87
N MET A 94 -5.47 13.38 -5.13
CA MET A 94 -5.71 11.98 -5.52
C MET A 94 -4.45 11.12 -5.71
N LEU A 95 -3.38 11.65 -6.33
CA LEU A 95 -2.24 10.83 -6.78
C LEU A 95 -1.02 10.90 -5.82
N PRO A 96 -0.36 12.06 -5.62
CA PRO A 96 0.81 12.17 -4.73
C PRO A 96 0.46 12.20 -3.23
N THR A 97 -0.81 12.40 -2.88
CA THR A 97 -1.19 12.84 -1.52
C THR A 97 -1.50 11.71 -0.56
N GLN A 98 -1.23 10.44 -0.88
CA GLN A 98 -1.55 9.33 0.02
C GLN A 98 -0.95 9.51 1.45
N ARG A 99 0.15 10.28 1.56
CA ARG A 99 0.82 10.66 2.83
C ARG A 99 0.59 12.11 3.29
N GLY A 100 -0.18 12.89 2.54
CA GLY A 100 -0.48 14.28 2.87
C GLY A 100 0.70 15.23 2.70
N ILE A 101 1.65 14.97 1.79
CA ILE A 101 2.85 15.81 1.63
C ILE A 101 2.47 17.24 1.24
N GLY A 102 2.82 18.22 2.06
CA GLY A 102 2.43 19.62 1.88
C GLY A 102 0.97 19.93 2.28
N TRP A 103 0.24 18.96 2.84
CA TRP A 103 -1.13 19.15 3.33
C TRP A 103 -1.17 19.36 4.84
N ASN A 104 -2.23 20.02 5.32
CA ASN A 104 -2.49 20.22 6.75
C ASN A 104 -2.74 18.92 7.56
N TRP A 105 -2.69 17.77 6.91
CA TRP A 105 -2.86 16.45 7.52
C TRP A 105 -1.69 15.50 7.24
N GLN A 106 -0.55 16.02 6.78
CA GLN A 106 0.66 15.24 6.52
C GLN A 106 0.96 14.24 7.65
N ILE A 107 1.24 12.99 7.30
CA ILE A 107 1.63 11.99 8.29
C ILE A 107 2.97 12.38 8.94
N LYS A 108 3.21 11.87 10.14
CA LYS A 108 4.48 12.07 10.85
C LYS A 108 5.61 11.29 10.19
N ASP A 109 6.85 11.66 10.49
CA ASP A 109 8.07 10.91 10.19
C ASP A 109 8.29 10.65 8.69
N VAL A 110 7.84 11.57 7.83
CA VAL A 110 8.13 11.50 6.40
C VAL A 110 9.60 11.88 6.16
N PRO A 111 10.40 11.02 5.51
CA PRO A 111 11.77 11.37 5.15
C PRO A 111 11.77 12.57 4.18
N PRO A 112 12.81 13.43 4.22
CA PRO A 112 12.88 14.56 3.29
C PRO A 112 12.91 14.07 1.83
N GLY A 113 12.10 14.71 0.99
CA GLY A 113 12.11 14.51 -0.47
C GLY A 113 12.92 15.62 -1.13
N HIS A 114 14.02 15.28 -1.78
CA HIS A 114 14.81 16.25 -2.57
C HIS A 114 15.29 15.68 -3.90
N SER A 115 14.76 14.52 -4.29
CA SER A 115 15.20 13.84 -5.50
C SER A 115 14.63 14.52 -6.74
N ASN A 116 15.50 14.89 -7.67
CA ASN A 116 15.07 15.44 -8.96
C ASN A 116 14.54 14.34 -9.88
N ALA A 117 13.95 14.74 -11.02
CA ALA A 117 13.37 13.79 -11.98
C ALA A 117 14.36 12.72 -12.46
N TRP A 118 15.63 13.09 -12.68
CA TRP A 118 16.66 12.16 -13.13
C TRP A 118 17.01 11.12 -12.07
N GLN A 119 17.14 11.53 -10.81
CA GLN A 119 17.39 10.61 -9.70
C GLN A 119 16.22 9.62 -9.54
N HIS A 120 14.98 10.08 -9.68
CA HIS A 120 13.83 9.18 -9.68
C HIS A 120 13.85 8.21 -10.87
N ALA A 121 14.25 8.65 -12.07
CA ALA A 121 14.41 7.75 -13.21
C ALA A 121 15.48 6.67 -12.95
N GLN A 122 16.62 7.04 -12.35
CA GLN A 122 17.66 6.09 -11.96
C GLN A 122 17.14 5.06 -10.94
N TRP A 123 16.40 5.51 -9.93
CA TRP A 123 15.77 4.61 -8.95
C TRP A 123 14.74 3.70 -9.61
N ALA A 124 13.92 4.20 -10.54
CA ALA A 124 12.97 3.39 -11.27
C ALA A 124 13.66 2.25 -12.04
N ILE A 125 14.77 2.54 -12.73
CA ILE A 125 15.57 1.53 -13.44
C ILE A 125 16.15 0.51 -12.46
N PHE A 126 16.73 0.97 -11.35
CA PHE A 126 17.27 0.09 -10.32
C PHE A 126 16.22 -0.89 -9.78
N TYR A 127 15.08 -0.38 -9.34
CA TYR A 127 13.99 -1.20 -8.80
C TYR A 127 13.42 -2.15 -9.86
N TYR A 128 13.29 -1.71 -11.11
CA TYR A 128 12.86 -2.58 -12.19
C TYR A 128 13.85 -3.73 -12.44
N ALA A 129 15.14 -3.43 -12.52
CA ALA A 129 16.16 -4.47 -12.72
C ALA A 129 16.19 -5.48 -11.56
N GLN A 130 16.11 -4.98 -10.31
CA GLN A 130 16.07 -5.83 -9.13
C GLN A 130 14.80 -6.70 -9.08
N SER A 131 13.64 -6.17 -9.47
CA SER A 131 12.39 -6.92 -9.48
C SER A 131 12.45 -8.11 -10.47
N VAL A 132 13.04 -7.93 -11.65
CA VAL A 132 13.24 -9.00 -12.63
C VAL A 132 14.15 -10.09 -12.06
N VAL A 133 15.24 -9.73 -11.38
CA VAL A 133 16.12 -10.70 -10.70
C VAL A 133 15.35 -11.47 -9.62
N MET A 134 14.53 -10.78 -8.83
CA MET A 134 13.74 -11.43 -7.78
C MET A 134 12.68 -12.38 -8.34
N LEU A 135 12.10 -12.11 -9.51
CA LEU A 135 11.22 -13.07 -10.19
C LEU A 135 11.94 -14.35 -10.60
N ILE A 136 13.17 -14.25 -11.12
CA ILE A 136 13.98 -15.41 -11.48
C ILE A 136 14.30 -16.24 -10.22
N ILE A 137 14.68 -15.58 -9.11
CA ILE A 137 14.94 -16.26 -7.83
C ILE A 137 13.68 -16.92 -7.29
N LEU A 138 12.53 -16.24 -7.37
CA LEU A 138 11.24 -16.77 -6.96
C LEU A 138 10.93 -18.04 -7.74
N GLY A 139 11.00 -17.99 -9.08
CA GLY A 139 10.74 -19.13 -9.95
C GLY A 139 11.65 -20.33 -9.65
N ALA A 140 12.95 -20.08 -9.47
CA ALA A 140 13.91 -21.12 -9.09
C ALA A 140 13.61 -21.77 -7.73
N SER A 141 12.85 -21.10 -6.87
CA SER A 141 12.57 -21.58 -5.50
C SER A 141 11.24 -22.32 -5.38
N LEU A 142 10.34 -22.22 -6.37
CA LEU A 142 8.99 -22.80 -6.31
C LEU A 142 8.99 -24.33 -6.21
N GLU A 143 9.97 -25.00 -6.82
CA GLU A 143 10.12 -26.46 -6.75
C GLU A 143 11.03 -26.93 -5.60
N GLY A 144 11.54 -26.00 -4.80
CA GLY A 144 12.35 -26.31 -3.63
C GLY A 144 11.49 -26.88 -2.51
N GLN A 145 12.04 -27.81 -1.73
CA GLN A 145 11.37 -28.37 -0.55
C GLN A 145 12.02 -27.85 0.74
N GLY A 146 11.22 -27.73 1.79
CA GLY A 146 11.67 -27.37 3.13
C GLY A 146 11.62 -25.87 3.45
N LEU A 147 11.97 -25.55 4.70
CA LEU A 147 11.81 -24.20 5.26
C LEU A 147 12.62 -23.14 4.53
N LEU A 148 13.82 -23.48 4.06
CA LEU A 148 14.68 -22.53 3.34
C LEU A 148 14.09 -22.14 1.98
N ALA A 149 13.61 -23.11 1.20
CA ALA A 149 12.96 -22.84 -0.08
C ALA A 149 11.72 -21.95 0.10
N ASN A 150 10.88 -22.29 1.08
CA ASN A 150 9.72 -21.47 1.43
C ASN A 150 10.13 -20.05 1.81
N ALA A 151 11.16 -19.88 2.66
CA ALA A 151 11.66 -18.56 3.02
C ALA A 151 12.13 -17.77 1.78
N ILE A 152 12.85 -18.40 0.84
CA ILE A 152 13.29 -17.74 -0.40
C ILE A 152 12.08 -17.34 -1.25
N VAL A 153 11.07 -18.19 -1.41
CA VAL A 153 9.79 -17.84 -2.08
C VAL A 153 9.17 -16.60 -1.44
N GLY A 154 9.02 -16.61 -0.11
CA GLY A 154 8.46 -15.48 0.63
C GLY A 154 9.24 -14.17 0.43
N TRP A 155 10.57 -14.20 0.64
CA TRP A 155 11.41 -13.00 0.56
C TRP A 155 11.59 -12.49 -0.86
N SER A 156 11.81 -13.36 -1.85
CA SER A 156 11.91 -12.94 -3.26
C SER A 156 10.63 -12.28 -3.74
N GLY A 157 9.47 -12.86 -3.42
CA GLY A 157 8.17 -12.26 -3.72
C GLY A 157 7.95 -10.93 -2.99
N ALA A 158 8.32 -10.82 -1.71
CA ALA A 158 8.18 -9.57 -0.97
C ALA A 158 9.09 -8.44 -1.49
N ILE A 159 10.33 -8.76 -1.84
CA ILE A 159 11.26 -7.79 -2.45
C ILE A 159 10.75 -7.41 -3.83
N TRP A 160 10.23 -8.36 -4.61
CA TRP A 160 9.59 -8.05 -5.89
C TRP A 160 8.41 -7.08 -5.74
N VAL A 161 7.49 -7.30 -4.78
CA VAL A 161 6.39 -6.35 -4.50
C VAL A 161 6.94 -4.98 -4.09
N TRP A 162 7.95 -4.96 -3.20
CA TRP A 162 8.62 -3.74 -2.77
C TRP A 162 9.18 -2.95 -3.96
N ASP A 163 9.89 -3.61 -4.85
CA ASP A 163 10.53 -3.02 -6.01
C ASP A 163 9.49 -2.53 -7.02
N ARG A 164 8.42 -3.30 -7.26
CA ARG A 164 7.34 -2.91 -8.17
C ARG A 164 6.63 -1.63 -7.69
N LEU A 165 6.38 -1.52 -6.39
CA LEU A 165 5.80 -0.32 -5.78
C LEU A 165 6.74 0.89 -5.90
N ASN A 166 8.02 0.72 -5.58
CA ASN A 166 8.99 1.83 -5.65
C ASN A 166 9.31 2.24 -7.10
N CYS A 167 9.31 1.29 -8.03
CA CYS A 167 9.47 1.57 -9.45
C CYS A 167 8.30 2.41 -9.97
N ALA A 168 7.06 1.97 -9.75
CA ALA A 168 5.87 2.72 -10.15
C ALA A 168 5.85 4.14 -9.53
N TYR A 169 6.16 4.23 -8.23
CA TYR A 169 6.27 5.51 -7.53
C TYR A 169 7.32 6.43 -8.15
N SER A 170 8.51 5.90 -8.45
CA SER A 170 9.61 6.68 -9.02
C SER A 170 9.36 7.09 -10.46
N VAL A 171 8.68 6.26 -11.27
CA VAL A 171 8.25 6.63 -12.63
C VAL A 171 7.29 7.82 -12.59
N VAL A 172 6.26 7.76 -11.75
CA VAL A 172 5.30 8.88 -11.63
C VAL A 172 5.97 10.14 -11.08
N ALA A 173 6.87 10.00 -10.10
CA ALA A 173 7.67 11.12 -9.60
C ALA A 173 8.51 11.76 -10.71
N ALA A 174 9.28 10.96 -11.45
CA ALA A 174 10.12 11.44 -12.54
C ALA A 174 9.32 12.19 -13.61
N LEU A 175 8.20 11.61 -14.05
CA LEU A 175 7.32 12.22 -15.06
C LEU A 175 6.71 13.53 -14.57
N THR A 176 6.13 13.55 -13.37
CA THR A 176 5.45 14.74 -12.86
C THR A 176 6.40 15.88 -12.53
N ILE A 177 7.62 15.58 -12.08
CA ILE A 177 8.68 16.59 -11.87
C ILE A 177 9.20 17.10 -13.20
N ALA A 178 9.47 16.22 -14.18
CA ALA A 178 9.95 16.62 -15.50
C ALA A 178 8.93 17.53 -16.24
N LEU A 179 7.64 17.23 -16.10
CA LEU A 179 6.53 18.01 -16.64
C LEU A 179 6.21 19.27 -15.81
N ARG A 180 6.95 19.54 -14.73
CA ARG A 180 6.70 20.66 -13.78
C ARG A 180 5.29 20.67 -13.20
N ILE A 181 4.66 19.50 -13.09
CA ILE A 181 3.36 19.31 -12.43
C ILE A 181 3.54 19.31 -10.91
N CYS A 182 4.62 18.67 -10.44
CA CYS A 182 4.98 18.49 -9.03
C CYS A 182 6.41 18.98 -8.78
N GLU A 183 6.68 19.38 -7.55
CA GLU A 183 8.03 19.71 -7.09
C GLU A 183 8.76 18.49 -6.51
N PRO A 184 10.11 18.43 -6.54
CA PRO A 184 10.90 17.32 -5.97
C PRO A 184 10.54 16.94 -4.53
N TRP A 185 10.19 17.93 -3.70
CA TRP A 185 9.85 17.70 -2.30
C TRP A 185 8.47 17.09 -2.08
N GLU A 186 7.60 17.10 -3.10
CA GLU A 186 6.30 16.43 -3.05
C GLU A 186 6.46 14.89 -3.13
N TRP A 187 7.64 14.39 -3.52
CA TRP A 187 7.94 12.97 -3.74
C TRP A 187 9.02 12.40 -2.80
N PRO A 188 8.82 12.43 -1.46
CA PRO A 188 9.77 11.79 -0.55
C PRO A 188 9.82 10.27 -0.76
N PRO A 189 10.88 9.55 -0.33
CA PRO A 189 10.97 8.09 -0.45
C PRO A 189 9.67 7.38 -0.01
N LEU A 190 9.15 6.44 -0.81
CA LEU A 190 7.88 5.74 -0.53
C LEU A 190 7.96 4.91 0.76
N MET A 191 9.11 4.29 0.95
CA MET A 191 9.45 3.43 2.08
C MET A 191 10.26 4.21 3.11
N GLY A 192 10.14 3.83 4.38
CA GLY A 192 11.01 4.31 5.45
C GLY A 192 12.38 3.62 5.47
N SER A 193 13.19 4.01 6.44
CA SER A 193 14.53 3.44 6.62
C SER A 193 14.46 2.00 7.13
N LEU A 194 15.17 1.07 6.49
CA LEU A 194 15.29 -0.31 6.99
C LEU A 194 15.96 -0.38 8.37
N LYS A 195 16.68 0.67 8.80
CA LYS A 195 17.23 0.78 10.17
C LYS A 195 16.14 0.85 11.24
N ASP A 196 14.92 1.18 10.86
CA ASP A 196 13.77 1.23 11.74
C ASP A 196 12.98 -0.08 11.76
N ALA A 197 13.25 -1.02 10.85
CA ALA A 197 12.56 -2.30 10.76
C ALA A 197 13.18 -3.33 11.71
N TRP A 198 13.14 -3.08 13.02
CA TRP A 198 13.57 -4.03 14.05
C TRP A 198 12.41 -4.68 14.83
N THR A 199 11.16 -4.36 14.48
CA THR A 199 9.94 -5.04 14.98
C THR A 199 8.91 -5.16 13.86
N VAL A 200 8.05 -6.17 13.88
CA VAL A 200 6.95 -6.32 12.91
C VAL A 200 6.08 -5.07 12.91
N ARG A 201 5.82 -4.50 14.10
CA ARG A 201 5.12 -3.22 14.23
C ARG A 201 5.79 -2.10 13.44
N ARG A 202 7.11 -1.93 13.57
CA ARG A 202 7.83 -0.86 12.86
C ARG A 202 7.99 -1.13 11.38
N MET A 203 8.11 -2.39 10.97
CA MET A 203 8.08 -2.75 9.55
C MET A 203 6.81 -2.19 8.91
N TRP A 204 5.63 -2.44 9.47
CA TRP A 204 4.36 -1.93 8.91
C TRP A 204 4.11 -0.44 9.15
N SER A 205 4.50 0.10 10.31
CA SER A 205 4.11 1.46 10.72
C SER A 205 5.16 2.53 10.43
N ALA A 206 6.39 2.19 10.04
CA ALA A 206 7.43 3.16 9.76
C ALA A 206 8.13 2.91 8.42
N VAL A 207 8.22 1.64 7.97
CA VAL A 207 9.09 1.27 6.85
C VAL A 207 8.30 0.93 5.59
N TYR A 208 7.49 -0.11 5.62
CA TYR A 208 6.77 -0.61 4.46
C TYR A 208 5.61 0.30 4.05
N HIS A 209 5.47 0.51 2.75
CA HIS A 209 4.34 1.11 2.04
C HIS A 209 3.56 2.19 2.81
N GLN A 210 4.24 3.30 3.12
CA GLN A 210 3.67 4.36 3.97
C GLN A 210 2.51 5.12 3.33
N SER A 211 2.25 4.90 2.05
CA SER A 211 1.23 5.60 1.29
C SER A 211 -0.20 5.26 1.73
N MET A 212 -0.49 4.00 2.08
CA MET A 212 -1.83 3.59 2.51
C MET A 212 -2.19 3.99 3.95
N ARG A 213 -1.28 4.66 4.69
CA ARG A 213 -1.43 4.86 6.14
C ARG A 213 -2.71 5.59 6.52
N ARG A 214 -3.04 6.70 5.85
CA ARG A 214 -4.28 7.44 6.13
C ARG A 214 -5.52 6.63 5.73
N MET A 215 -5.47 6.01 4.55
CA MET A 215 -6.56 5.22 3.99
C MET A 215 -7.00 4.09 4.92
N LEU A 216 -6.05 3.45 5.60
CA LEU A 216 -6.34 2.35 6.52
C LEU A 216 -6.65 2.84 7.95
N SER A 217 -5.92 3.84 8.45
CA SER A 217 -6.05 4.26 9.86
C SER A 217 -7.24 5.18 10.14
N GLN A 218 -7.66 6.04 9.20
CA GLN A 218 -8.78 6.97 9.44
C GLN A 218 -10.13 6.23 9.60
N PRO A 219 -10.49 5.26 8.74
CA PRO A 219 -11.70 4.49 8.97
C PRO A 219 -11.65 3.68 10.27
N ALA A 220 -10.50 3.10 10.62
CA ALA A 220 -10.32 2.40 11.89
C ALA A 220 -10.55 3.31 13.10
N LEU A 221 -10.00 4.53 13.08
CA LEU A 221 -10.21 5.53 14.11
C LEU A 221 -11.68 5.96 14.22
N ARG A 222 -12.37 6.14 13.09
CA ARG A 222 -13.80 6.50 13.09
C ARG A 222 -14.66 5.36 13.62
N LEU A 223 -14.40 4.12 13.18
CA LEU A 223 -15.16 2.96 13.61
C LEU A 223 -14.99 2.71 15.12
N THR A 224 -13.77 2.79 15.64
CA THR A 224 -13.54 2.66 17.09
C THR A 224 -14.25 3.73 17.91
N ARG A 225 -14.33 4.97 17.42
CA ARG A 225 -15.13 6.03 18.07
C ARG A 225 -16.63 5.76 17.98
N LEU A 226 -17.12 5.30 16.83
CA LEU A 226 -18.52 4.95 16.63
C LEU A 226 -18.96 3.84 17.58
N LEU A 227 -18.08 2.86 17.85
CA LEU A 227 -18.30 1.79 18.81
C LEU A 227 -18.14 2.23 20.28
N GLY A 228 -17.94 3.52 20.56
CA GLY A 228 -17.81 4.04 21.92
C GLY A 228 -16.50 3.66 22.62
N ILE A 229 -15.48 3.19 21.90
CA ILE A 229 -14.21 2.78 22.50
C ILE A 229 -13.45 4.01 23.00
N ARG A 230 -13.14 4.02 24.31
CA ARG A 230 -12.45 5.14 24.96
C ARG A 230 -11.09 5.42 24.29
N LYS A 231 -10.93 6.62 23.75
CA LYS A 231 -9.68 7.13 23.18
C LYS A 231 -8.53 7.01 24.18
N GLY A 232 -7.39 6.51 23.73
CA GLY A 232 -6.16 6.39 24.53
C GLY A 232 -6.09 5.15 25.41
N SER A 233 -7.14 4.31 25.45
CA SER A 233 -7.06 2.99 26.08
C SER A 233 -6.19 2.03 25.25
N THR A 234 -5.59 1.02 25.90
CA THR A 234 -4.87 -0.06 25.23
C THR A 234 -5.78 -0.80 24.23
N PHE A 235 -7.03 -1.05 24.64
CA PHE A 235 -8.05 -1.66 23.78
C PHE A 235 -8.33 -0.83 22.52
N SER A 236 -8.37 0.51 22.63
CA SER A 236 -8.49 1.38 21.46
C SER A 236 -7.34 1.22 20.47
N GLY A 237 -6.11 1.07 20.98
CA GLY A 237 -4.92 0.82 20.15
C GLY A 237 -5.00 -0.52 19.42
N SER A 238 -5.30 -1.60 20.15
CA SER A 238 -5.48 -2.93 19.56
C SER A 238 -6.63 -2.98 18.57
N ALA A 239 -7.80 -2.42 18.90
CA ALA A 239 -8.95 -2.40 18.00
C ALA A 239 -8.61 -1.65 16.69
N GLN A 240 -7.97 -0.47 16.77
CA GLN A 240 -7.55 0.25 15.58
C GLN A 240 -6.53 -0.54 14.74
N LEU A 241 -5.61 -1.26 15.38
CA LEU A 241 -4.64 -2.12 14.69
C LEU A 241 -5.34 -3.22 13.90
N PHE A 242 -6.20 -4.00 14.55
CA PHE A 242 -6.93 -5.11 13.91
C PHE A 242 -7.88 -4.61 12.82
N ILE A 243 -8.61 -3.50 13.05
CA ILE A 243 -9.50 -2.93 12.04
C ILE A 243 -8.69 -2.42 10.83
N SER A 244 -7.52 -1.79 11.04
CA SER A 244 -6.68 -1.29 9.94
C SER A 244 -6.17 -2.44 9.06
N PHE A 245 -5.68 -3.53 9.67
CA PHE A 245 -5.29 -4.73 8.93
C PHE A 245 -6.48 -5.45 8.30
N GLY A 246 -7.65 -5.44 8.96
CA GLY A 246 -8.89 -5.97 8.38
C GLY A 246 -9.30 -5.21 7.11
N ILE A 247 -9.25 -3.88 7.10
CA ILE A 247 -9.51 -3.07 5.90
C ILE A 247 -8.49 -3.38 4.80
N SER A 248 -7.21 -3.51 5.16
CA SER A 248 -6.15 -3.92 4.21
C SER A 248 -6.45 -5.29 3.61
N CYS A 249 -6.89 -6.24 4.44
CA CYS A 249 -7.28 -7.57 4.00
C CYS A 249 -8.47 -7.52 3.04
N PHE A 250 -9.52 -6.75 3.35
CA PHE A 250 -10.66 -6.59 2.44
C PHE A 250 -10.24 -5.98 1.09
N PHE A 251 -9.30 -5.03 1.10
CA PHE A 251 -8.73 -4.45 -0.11
C PHE A 251 -8.10 -5.53 -0.99
N HIS A 252 -7.18 -6.31 -0.42
CA HIS A 252 -6.46 -7.37 -1.13
C HIS A 252 -7.42 -8.49 -1.59
N GLN A 253 -8.33 -8.93 -0.72
CA GLN A 253 -9.30 -9.96 -1.07
C GLN A 253 -10.25 -9.53 -2.19
N TYR A 254 -10.61 -8.24 -2.26
CA TYR A 254 -11.37 -7.71 -3.38
C TYR A 254 -10.58 -7.83 -4.70
N GLN A 255 -9.27 -7.57 -4.69
CA GLN A 255 -8.41 -7.77 -5.86
C GLN A 255 -8.33 -9.25 -6.24
N MET A 256 -8.18 -10.14 -5.26
CA MET A 256 -8.18 -11.59 -5.52
C MET A 256 -9.53 -12.05 -6.10
N PHE A 257 -10.64 -11.52 -5.61
CA PHE A 257 -11.96 -11.84 -6.15
C PHE A 257 -12.10 -11.45 -7.63
N THR A 258 -11.44 -10.36 -8.07
CA THR A 258 -11.43 -9.98 -9.49
C THR A 258 -10.69 -10.96 -10.40
N THR A 259 -9.79 -11.80 -9.87
CA THR A 259 -9.12 -12.86 -10.63
C THR A 259 -9.91 -14.16 -10.70
N ARG A 260 -11.15 -14.18 -10.16
CA ARG A 260 -12.03 -15.35 -10.02
C ARG A 260 -11.45 -16.46 -9.14
N HIS A 261 -10.46 -16.14 -8.33
CA HIS A 261 -9.95 -17.02 -7.28
C HIS A 261 -10.64 -16.72 -5.94
N SER A 262 -11.02 -17.78 -5.22
CA SER A 262 -11.74 -17.70 -3.94
C SER A 262 -10.87 -18.06 -2.74
N VAL A 263 -9.56 -18.19 -2.93
CA VAL A 263 -8.65 -18.58 -1.85
C VAL A 263 -8.43 -17.40 -0.90
N MET A 264 -8.37 -17.69 0.40
CA MET A 264 -8.32 -16.69 1.48
C MET A 264 -6.90 -16.58 2.09
N HIS A 265 -5.85 -16.93 1.35
CA HIS A 265 -4.47 -16.90 1.88
C HIS A 265 -3.99 -15.48 2.19
N GLU A 266 -4.42 -14.49 1.41
CA GLU A 266 -4.18 -13.08 1.70
C GLU A 266 -4.79 -12.68 3.05
N PHE A 267 -6.02 -13.14 3.32
CA PHE A 267 -6.67 -12.94 4.62
C PHE A 267 -5.82 -13.51 5.75
N SER A 268 -5.34 -14.75 5.62
CA SER A 268 -4.46 -15.36 6.61
C SER A 268 -3.20 -14.52 6.83
N PHE A 269 -2.52 -14.12 5.76
CA PHE A 269 -1.31 -13.31 5.85
C PHE A 269 -1.53 -11.97 6.56
N PHE A 270 -2.54 -11.20 6.15
CA PHE A 270 -2.79 -9.87 6.71
C PHE A 270 -3.30 -9.93 8.16
N MET A 271 -4.09 -10.94 8.53
CA MET A 271 -4.60 -11.09 9.91
C MET A 271 -3.57 -11.70 10.87
N LEU A 272 -2.54 -12.40 10.36
CA LEU A 272 -1.40 -12.82 11.17
C LEU A 272 -0.53 -11.63 11.64
N GLN A 273 -0.46 -10.54 10.88
CA GLN A 273 0.35 -9.37 11.24
C GLN A 273 -0.07 -8.68 12.56
N PRO A 274 -1.35 -8.33 12.80
CA PRO A 274 -1.76 -7.73 14.08
C PRO A 274 -1.61 -8.70 15.26
N LEU A 275 -1.66 -10.02 15.03
CA LEU A 275 -1.38 -11.04 16.05
C LEU A 275 0.10 -11.01 16.44
N ALA A 276 1.03 -11.04 15.48
CA ALA A 276 2.46 -10.93 15.76
C ALA A 276 2.81 -9.62 16.46
N ILE A 277 2.20 -8.50 16.05
CA ILE A 277 2.40 -7.20 16.68
C ILE A 277 1.90 -7.21 18.14
N THR A 278 0.75 -7.85 18.41
CA THR A 278 0.22 -7.94 19.77
C THR A 278 1.10 -8.81 20.67
N LEU A 279 1.64 -9.91 20.13
CA LEU A 279 2.61 -10.76 20.82
C LEU A 279 3.91 -10.00 21.10
N GLU A 280 4.43 -9.30 20.11
CA GLU A 280 5.63 -8.46 20.19
C GLU A 280 5.48 -7.37 21.27
N ASP A 281 4.36 -6.65 21.29
CA ASP A 281 4.06 -5.67 22.33
C ASP A 281 3.99 -6.29 23.73
N ALA A 282 3.42 -7.49 23.86
CA ALA A 282 3.34 -8.20 25.13
C ALA A 282 4.72 -8.61 25.64
N VAL A 283 5.58 -9.13 24.75
CA VAL A 283 6.97 -9.48 25.07
C VAL A 283 7.76 -8.24 25.48
N LEU A 284 7.70 -7.16 24.69
CA LEU A 284 8.41 -5.92 25.01
C LEU A 284 7.96 -5.31 26.34
N LYS A 285 6.66 -5.40 26.65
CA LYS A 285 6.12 -4.96 27.94
C LYS A 285 6.64 -5.82 29.09
N TRP A 286 6.73 -7.13 28.89
CA TRP A 286 7.23 -8.07 29.90
C TRP A 286 8.75 -7.93 30.16
N THR A 287 9.54 -7.65 29.12
CA THR A 287 11.00 -7.49 29.23
C THR A 287 11.44 -6.10 29.68
N GLY A 288 10.51 -5.17 29.93
CA GLY A 288 10.83 -3.80 30.35
C GLY A 288 11.26 -2.85 29.23
N GLY A 289 10.93 -3.17 27.97
CA GLY A 289 11.18 -2.31 26.79
C GLY A 289 12.34 -2.77 25.92
N ALA A 290 12.63 -1.95 24.90
CA ALA A 290 13.67 -2.20 23.90
C ALA A 290 14.98 -1.45 24.25
N GLY A 291 16.07 -2.18 24.41
CA GLY A 291 17.44 -1.64 24.52
C GLY A 291 18.28 -1.96 23.28
N PRO A 292 19.54 -1.52 23.16
CA PRO A 292 20.34 -1.73 21.92
C PRO A 292 20.46 -3.20 21.49
N ARG A 293 20.59 -4.14 22.44
CA ARG A 293 20.62 -5.59 22.16
C ARG A 293 19.28 -6.13 21.65
N SER A 294 18.16 -5.46 21.94
CA SER A 294 16.85 -5.89 21.46
C SER A 294 16.64 -5.57 19.97
N HIS A 295 17.43 -4.67 19.37
CA HIS A 295 17.35 -4.44 17.93
C HIS A 295 17.84 -5.65 17.13
N ALA A 296 18.98 -6.26 17.51
CA ALA A 296 19.50 -7.45 16.82
C ALA A 296 18.52 -8.63 16.91
N ILE A 297 17.96 -8.87 18.11
CA ILE A 297 16.91 -9.86 18.34
C ILE A 297 15.67 -9.53 17.49
N GLY A 298 15.30 -8.25 17.44
CA GLY A 298 14.19 -7.76 16.66
C GLY A 298 14.33 -7.95 15.14
N TYR A 299 15.53 -7.72 14.59
CA TYR A 299 15.82 -8.05 13.19
C TYR A 299 15.72 -9.55 12.93
N ALA A 300 16.28 -10.39 13.82
CA ALA A 300 16.15 -11.83 13.71
C ALA A 300 14.68 -12.28 13.77
N TRP A 301 13.88 -11.66 14.65
CA TRP A 301 12.44 -11.88 14.76
C TRP A 301 11.70 -11.52 13.47
N ILE A 302 11.99 -10.37 12.86
CA ILE A 302 11.42 -9.99 11.55
C ILE A 302 11.78 -11.01 10.49
N VAL A 303 13.06 -11.39 10.39
CA VAL A 303 13.52 -12.35 9.39
C VAL A 303 12.77 -13.67 9.57
N LEU A 304 12.67 -14.18 10.79
CA LEU A 304 11.94 -15.40 11.11
C LEU A 304 10.44 -15.28 10.79
N TRP A 305 9.79 -14.24 11.30
CA TRP A 305 8.34 -14.03 11.15
C TRP A 305 7.92 -13.95 9.69
N PHE A 306 8.65 -13.17 8.88
CA PHE A 306 8.34 -13.02 7.47
C PHE A 306 8.77 -14.23 6.64
N SER A 307 9.80 -14.98 7.04
CA SER A 307 10.13 -16.27 6.41
C SER A 307 9.01 -17.32 6.57
N ILE A 308 8.19 -17.20 7.62
CA ILE A 308 7.05 -18.09 7.88
C ILE A 308 5.77 -17.54 7.22
N SER A 309 5.51 -16.24 7.33
CA SER A 309 4.23 -15.65 6.92
C SER A 309 4.17 -15.25 5.44
N LEU A 310 5.25 -14.75 4.84
CA LEU A 310 5.26 -14.33 3.42
C LEU A 310 4.95 -15.48 2.44
N PRO A 311 5.44 -16.71 2.62
CA PRO A 311 5.18 -17.78 1.65
C PRO A 311 3.68 -18.10 1.51
N ILE A 312 2.90 -17.92 2.57
CA ILE A 312 1.42 -18.07 2.55
C ILE A 312 0.81 -17.15 1.49
N TYR A 313 1.29 -15.91 1.43
CA TYR A 313 0.81 -14.90 0.49
C TYR A 313 1.40 -15.08 -0.92
N ILE A 314 2.73 -15.21 -1.02
CA ILE A 314 3.42 -15.23 -2.32
C ILE A 314 3.10 -16.48 -3.14
N THR A 315 2.95 -17.64 -2.50
CA THR A 315 2.64 -18.89 -3.21
C THR A 315 1.29 -18.77 -3.93
N ASP A 316 0.29 -18.17 -3.27
CA ASP A 316 -1.04 -17.99 -3.84
C ASP A 316 -1.03 -16.99 -5.00
N LEU A 317 -0.35 -15.84 -4.84
CA LEU A 317 -0.17 -14.89 -5.94
C LEU A 317 0.51 -15.51 -7.17
N THR A 318 1.46 -16.41 -6.93
CA THR A 318 2.18 -17.08 -8.00
C THR A 318 1.28 -18.13 -8.68
N ALA A 319 0.58 -18.96 -7.90
CA ALA A 319 -0.31 -20.00 -8.40
C ALA A 319 -1.50 -19.45 -9.20
N THR A 320 -1.95 -18.23 -8.87
CA THR A 320 -3.03 -17.52 -9.57
C THR A 320 -2.57 -16.76 -10.81
N GLY A 321 -1.27 -16.73 -11.10
CA GLY A 321 -0.72 -16.00 -12.26
C GLY A 321 -0.69 -14.48 -12.11
N ILE A 322 -0.80 -13.96 -10.87
CA ILE A 322 -0.73 -12.52 -10.60
C ILE A 322 0.72 -12.00 -10.72
N VAL A 323 1.68 -12.86 -10.37
CA VAL A 323 3.12 -12.52 -10.36
C VAL A 323 3.68 -12.52 -11.78
N THR A 324 3.63 -11.37 -12.44
CA THR A 324 4.17 -11.14 -13.79
C THR A 324 4.95 -9.84 -13.88
N ASP A 325 5.95 -9.82 -14.77
CA ASP A 325 6.68 -8.62 -15.16
C ASP A 325 5.87 -7.73 -16.12
N TRP A 326 6.13 -6.42 -16.12
CA TRP A 326 5.47 -5.48 -17.01
C TRP A 326 5.87 -5.59 -18.49
N VAL A 327 7.10 -6.01 -18.79
CA VAL A 327 7.65 -6.07 -20.16
C VAL A 327 7.70 -7.52 -20.65
N PHE A 328 8.18 -8.42 -19.79
CA PHE A 328 8.45 -9.81 -20.14
C PHE A 328 7.35 -10.78 -19.69
N GLY A 329 6.26 -10.29 -19.08
CA GLY A 329 5.17 -11.13 -18.59
C GLY A 329 5.67 -12.20 -17.60
N ALA A 330 5.31 -13.46 -17.82
CA ALA A 330 5.74 -14.57 -16.97
C ALA A 330 7.18 -15.05 -17.21
N GLN A 331 7.85 -14.60 -18.28
CA GLN A 331 9.14 -15.16 -18.72
C GLN A 331 10.24 -15.15 -17.65
N PRO A 332 10.45 -14.08 -16.84
CA PRO A 332 11.49 -14.10 -15.81
C PRO A 332 11.24 -15.16 -14.73
N LEU A 333 9.98 -15.33 -14.34
CA LEU A 333 9.57 -16.35 -13.38
C LEU A 333 9.79 -17.75 -13.97
N GLU A 334 9.33 -17.98 -15.21
CA GLU A 334 9.52 -19.24 -15.93
C GLU A 334 10.99 -19.58 -16.13
N LEU A 335 11.84 -18.59 -16.43
CA LEU A 335 13.29 -18.78 -16.56
C LEU A 335 13.89 -19.34 -15.27
N GLY A 336 13.46 -18.83 -14.11
CA GLY A 336 13.86 -19.36 -12.81
C GLY A 336 13.53 -20.85 -12.66
N VAL A 337 12.30 -21.23 -12.98
CA VAL A 337 11.84 -22.63 -12.96
C VAL A 337 12.68 -23.50 -13.90
N HIS A 338 12.88 -23.05 -15.14
CA HIS A 338 13.65 -23.77 -16.16
C HIS A 338 15.12 -23.97 -15.79
N ILE A 339 15.73 -23.00 -15.12
CA ILE A 339 17.11 -23.15 -14.64
C ILE A 339 17.19 -24.36 -13.71
N VAL A 340 16.31 -24.48 -12.72
CA VAL A 340 16.39 -25.56 -11.74
C VAL A 340 16.03 -26.91 -12.32
N THR A 341 15.00 -26.99 -13.18
CA THR A 341 14.58 -28.26 -13.80
C THR A 341 15.61 -28.81 -14.78
N ARG A 342 16.42 -27.96 -15.43
CA ARG A 342 17.49 -28.39 -16.34
C ARG A 342 18.69 -29.03 -15.63
N TRP A 343 18.89 -28.73 -14.34
CA TRP A 343 20.01 -29.24 -13.54
C TRP A 343 19.61 -30.37 -12.56
N ARG A 344 18.35 -30.82 -12.61
CA ARG A 344 17.86 -32.06 -11.99
C ARG A 344 17.85 -33.17 -13.02
#